data_AF-F2DYN5-F1
#
_entry.id   AF-F2DYN5-F1
#
_cell.length_a   1.000
_cell.length_b   1.000
_cell.length_c   1.000
_cell.angle_alpha   90.00
_cell.angle_beta   90.00
_cell.angle_gamma   90.00
#
_symmetry.space_group_name_H-M   'P 1'
#
loop_
_entity.id
_entity.type
_entity.pdbx_description
1 polymer ?
#
loop_
_entity_poly.entity_id
_entity_poly.type
_entity_poly.pdbx_seq_one_letter_code
_entity_poly.pdbx_strand_id
1 'polypeptide(L)'
;MAAPSSPSCLLEEPRRLPPPPEDGMDTEEVVVEESRDWAELPRDVLLAVLSRLDHIEILMGPDMVCSPWRRAAMDEPELWRRIDMRFHYADDFYLTSRKFHQMVRAAMRRSAGRCEAFWGGAYVAETNLSLVGDAAPSLKSLRLIECRDMVDLAFKPVITMFPMLEELELSNCMHRFPITLEVIGDACPLLKRFRLSQGSFYSERVDDSAAMAIAMMPELRSLQLTADSLTNSGLELVLNGCPHLESLDIRSCYHVCMDDDMQAKCSRIKTLRHPEDSMDDYDLPFSYTIPRPCWSTTPIEYAWSCQSPY
;
A
#
# COMPACT_ATOMS: atom_id res chain seq x y z
N MET A 1 -81.60 42.11 -6.83
CA MET A 1 -82.02 40.87 -6.14
C MET A 1 -81.57 39.69 -6.98
N ALA A 2 -80.98 38.69 -6.33
CA ALA A 2 -80.78 37.32 -6.81
C ALA A 2 -79.80 37.07 -7.99
N ALA A 3 -78.67 36.45 -7.66
CA ALA A 3 -78.05 35.36 -8.43
C ALA A 3 -79.02 34.14 -8.47
N PRO A 4 -78.77 32.96 -9.12
CA PRO A 4 -77.49 32.45 -9.62
C PRO A 4 -77.58 31.46 -10.84
N SER A 5 -76.41 30.85 -11.10
CA SER A 5 -76.14 29.41 -11.37
C SER A 5 -76.30 28.79 -12.78
N SER A 6 -75.15 28.22 -13.18
CA SER A 6 -74.72 27.44 -14.33
C SER A 6 -75.61 26.27 -14.79
N PRO A 7 -75.30 25.71 -15.97
CA PRO A 7 -74.99 24.28 -16.03
C PRO A 7 -73.79 23.91 -16.93
N SER A 8 -73.21 22.76 -16.60
CA SER A 8 -72.10 22.07 -17.27
C SER A 8 -72.54 21.38 -18.58
N CYS A 9 -71.70 21.37 -19.62
CA CYS A 9 -71.52 20.22 -20.53
C CYS A 9 -70.37 20.42 -21.55
N LEU A 10 -69.44 19.46 -21.53
CA LEU A 10 -68.86 18.68 -22.64
C LEU A 10 -68.36 19.36 -23.95
N LEU A 11 -67.05 19.16 -24.16
CA LEU A 11 -66.33 18.75 -25.39
C LEU A 11 -66.63 19.43 -26.73
N GLU A 12 -65.63 20.17 -27.24
CA GLU A 12 -65.27 20.20 -28.68
C GLU A 12 -63.78 20.64 -28.84
N GLU A 13 -62.98 19.81 -29.51
CA GLU A 13 -61.70 20.15 -30.16
C GLU A 13 -61.94 20.34 -31.68
N PRO A 14 -60.99 20.81 -32.52
CA PRO A 14 -59.82 21.68 -32.32
C PRO A 14 -59.72 22.79 -33.40
N ARG A 15 -58.88 23.82 -33.20
CA ARG A 15 -58.43 24.71 -34.30
C ARG A 15 -56.93 24.53 -34.55
N ARG A 16 -56.59 24.14 -35.79
CA ARG A 16 -55.22 23.88 -36.28
C ARG A 16 -54.35 25.15 -36.28
N LEU A 17 -53.08 24.97 -35.97
CA LEU A 17 -52.01 25.97 -36.17
C LEU A 17 -51.12 25.58 -37.37
N PRO A 18 -50.48 26.55 -38.05
CA PRO A 18 -49.87 26.40 -39.39
C PRO A 18 -48.48 25.74 -39.37
N PRO A 19 -47.96 25.28 -40.53
CA PRO A 19 -46.71 24.52 -40.60
C PRO A 19 -45.47 25.42 -40.39
N PRO A 20 -44.37 24.86 -39.86
CA PRO A 20 -43.11 25.58 -39.72
C PRO A 20 -42.35 25.69 -41.06
N PRO A 21 -41.42 26.66 -41.21
CA PRO A 21 -40.68 26.89 -42.45
C PRO A 21 -39.59 25.83 -42.65
N GLU A 22 -39.36 25.45 -43.91
CA GLU A 22 -38.21 24.66 -44.36
C GLU A 22 -36.99 25.57 -44.48
N ASP A 23 -35.94 25.29 -43.69
CA ASP A 23 -34.63 25.91 -43.86
C ASP A 23 -33.54 24.83 -43.99
N GLY A 24 -32.78 24.96 -45.09
CA GLY A 24 -31.46 24.41 -45.44
C GLY A 24 -30.92 23.22 -44.66
N MET A 25 -30.91 22.06 -45.31
CA MET A 25 -30.11 20.91 -44.90
C MET A 25 -28.65 21.13 -45.31
N ASP A 26 -27.88 21.87 -44.50
CA ASP A 26 -26.43 21.75 -44.52
C ASP A 26 -26.09 20.36 -43.99
N THR A 27 -25.64 19.50 -44.90
CA THR A 27 -25.11 18.18 -44.56
C THR A 27 -23.72 18.39 -43.97
N GLU A 28 -23.66 18.69 -42.68
CA GLU A 28 -22.44 18.43 -41.92
C GLU A 28 -22.19 16.92 -42.01
N GLU A 29 -21.15 16.53 -42.76
CA GLU A 29 -20.61 15.19 -42.70
C GLU A 29 -20.24 14.92 -41.24
N VAL A 30 -21.10 14.15 -40.56
CA VAL A 30 -20.77 13.54 -39.28
C VAL A 30 -19.61 12.60 -39.57
N VAL A 31 -18.39 13.06 -39.27
CA VAL A 31 -17.22 12.19 -39.15
C VAL A 31 -17.58 11.22 -38.02
N VAL A 32 -18.04 10.03 -38.40
CA VAL A 32 -18.20 8.91 -37.48
C VAL A 32 -16.78 8.61 -37.04
N GLU A 33 -16.39 9.07 -35.84
CA GLU A 33 -15.21 8.51 -35.18
C GLU A 33 -15.46 7.01 -35.11
N GLU A 34 -14.71 6.24 -35.90
CA GLU A 34 -14.70 4.78 -35.79
C GLU A 34 -14.39 4.45 -34.34
N SER A 35 -15.41 4.01 -33.60
CA SER A 35 -15.25 3.58 -32.22
C SER A 35 -14.29 2.42 -32.23
N ARG A 36 -13.03 2.68 -31.84
CA ARG A 36 -11.99 1.63 -31.75
C ARG A 36 -12.50 0.53 -30.83
N ASP A 37 -12.66 -0.67 -31.39
CA ASP A 37 -13.06 -1.83 -30.60
C ASP A 37 -11.85 -2.36 -29.82
N TRP A 38 -11.69 -1.86 -28.59
CA TRP A 38 -10.66 -2.31 -27.67
C TRP A 38 -10.88 -3.75 -27.16
N ALA A 39 -12.03 -4.38 -27.46
CA ALA A 39 -12.29 -5.77 -27.13
C ALA A 39 -11.60 -6.76 -28.09
N GLU A 40 -11.22 -6.33 -29.29
CA GLU A 40 -10.51 -7.15 -30.30
C GLU A 40 -8.98 -7.15 -30.14
N LEU A 41 -8.46 -6.52 -29.09
CA LEU A 41 -7.03 -6.52 -28.83
C LEU A 41 -6.48 -7.95 -28.64
N PRO A 42 -5.29 -8.26 -29.20
CA PRO A 42 -4.59 -9.50 -28.92
C PRO A 42 -4.38 -9.75 -27.41
N ARG A 43 -4.41 -11.02 -27.00
CA ARG A 43 -4.34 -11.42 -25.58
C ARG A 43 -3.08 -10.93 -24.88
N ASP A 44 -1.95 -10.94 -25.57
CA ASP A 44 -0.67 -10.42 -25.08
C ASP A 44 -0.72 -8.91 -24.79
N VAL A 45 -1.38 -8.13 -25.65
CA VAL A 45 -1.61 -6.70 -25.42
C VAL A 45 -2.51 -6.48 -24.21
N LEU A 46 -3.59 -7.26 -24.07
CA LEU A 46 -4.47 -7.19 -22.90
C LEU A 46 -3.71 -7.48 -21.60
N LEU A 47 -2.87 -8.52 -21.59
CA LEU A 47 -2.05 -8.85 -20.42
C LEU A 47 -1.01 -7.78 -20.13
N ALA A 48 -0.41 -7.16 -21.16
CA ALA A 48 0.50 -6.05 -20.97
C ALA A 48 -0.19 -4.85 -20.32
N VAL A 49 -1.44 -4.55 -20.68
CA VAL A 49 -2.24 -3.51 -20.02
C VAL A 49 -2.57 -3.92 -18.58
N LEU A 50 -3.13 -5.11 -18.37
CA LEU A 50 -3.52 -5.59 -17.04
C LEU A 50 -2.34 -5.65 -16.08
N SER A 51 -1.14 -5.97 -16.56
CA SER A 51 0.08 -6.01 -15.74
C SER A 51 0.52 -4.64 -15.17
N ARG A 52 -0.05 -3.54 -15.66
CA ARG A 52 0.20 -2.17 -15.19
C ARG A 52 -0.86 -1.64 -14.24
N LEU A 53 -1.95 -2.38 -14.05
CA LEU A 53 -3.04 -2.02 -13.14
C LEU A 53 -2.83 -2.72 -11.80
N ASP A 54 -3.31 -2.10 -10.72
CA ASP A 54 -3.41 -2.81 -9.44
C ASP A 54 -4.57 -3.82 -9.47
N HIS A 55 -4.57 -4.76 -8.52
CA HIS A 55 -5.58 -5.84 -8.51
C HIS A 55 -6.95 -5.34 -8.06
N ILE A 56 -7.04 -4.17 -7.43
CA ILE A 56 -8.32 -3.54 -7.14
C ILE A 56 -8.96 -3.05 -8.44
N GLU A 57 -8.21 -2.34 -9.28
CA GLU A 57 -8.63 -1.87 -10.59
C GLU A 57 -9.03 -3.03 -11.50
N ILE A 58 -8.23 -4.09 -11.56
CA ILE A 58 -8.55 -5.30 -12.36
C ILE A 58 -9.90 -5.90 -11.95
N LEU A 59 -10.14 -6.01 -10.63
CA LEU A 59 -11.35 -6.61 -10.06
C LEU A 59 -12.60 -5.71 -10.17
N MET A 60 -12.42 -4.38 -10.26
CA MET A 60 -13.54 -3.42 -10.33
C MET A 60 -13.84 -2.93 -11.74
N GLY A 61 -12.88 -2.96 -12.66
CA GLY A 61 -13.01 -2.44 -14.03
C GLY A 61 -12.99 -3.56 -15.08
N PRO A 62 -11.81 -3.97 -15.61
CA PRO A 62 -11.64 -4.92 -16.71
C PRO A 62 -12.49 -6.19 -16.66
N ASP A 63 -12.70 -6.76 -15.47
CA ASP A 63 -13.54 -7.94 -15.25
C ASP A 63 -15.01 -7.74 -15.62
N MET A 64 -15.44 -6.48 -15.68
CA MET A 64 -16.82 -6.04 -15.87
C MET A 64 -17.07 -5.39 -17.24
N VAL A 65 -16.03 -5.19 -18.07
CA VAL A 65 -16.14 -4.46 -19.34
C VAL A 65 -16.62 -5.37 -20.48
N CYS A 66 -15.86 -6.42 -20.82
CA CYS A 66 -16.21 -7.35 -21.89
C CYS A 66 -15.60 -8.75 -21.72
N SER A 67 -16.12 -9.72 -22.48
CA SER A 67 -15.73 -11.14 -22.32
C SER A 67 -14.24 -11.46 -22.57
N PRO A 68 -13.54 -10.82 -23.54
CA PRO A 68 -12.10 -11.07 -23.75
C PRO A 68 -11.24 -10.56 -22.59
N TRP A 69 -11.50 -9.36 -22.08
CA TRP A 69 -10.77 -8.77 -20.95
C TRP A 69 -10.98 -9.56 -19.67
N ARG A 70 -12.23 -9.95 -19.39
CA ARG A 70 -12.54 -10.83 -18.24
C ARG A 70 -11.82 -12.18 -18.34
N ARG A 71 -11.76 -12.79 -19.53
CA ARG A 71 -11.01 -14.04 -19.73
C ARG A 71 -9.52 -13.84 -19.57
N ALA A 72 -8.94 -12.77 -20.12
CA ALA A 72 -7.53 -12.46 -19.94
C ALA A 72 -7.18 -12.26 -18.45
N ALA A 73 -8.04 -11.57 -17.69
CA ALA A 73 -7.86 -11.36 -16.26
C ALA A 73 -8.08 -12.62 -15.42
N MET A 74 -9.01 -13.52 -15.77
CA MET A 74 -9.28 -14.74 -14.99
C MET A 74 -8.36 -15.91 -15.34
N ASP A 75 -8.01 -16.08 -16.61
CA ASP A 75 -7.36 -17.28 -17.12
C ASP A 75 -5.83 -17.16 -17.17
N GLU A 76 -5.25 -16.05 -16.68
CA GLU A 76 -3.80 -15.84 -16.62
C GLU A 76 -3.29 -15.85 -15.17
N PRO A 77 -2.78 -16.99 -14.66
CA PRO A 77 -2.34 -17.09 -13.27
C PRO A 77 -1.11 -16.26 -12.94
N GLU A 78 -0.23 -16.00 -13.92
CA GLU A 78 0.97 -15.16 -13.68
C GLU A 78 0.59 -13.73 -13.31
N LEU A 79 -0.58 -13.24 -13.77
CA LEU A 79 -1.14 -11.95 -13.35
C LEU A 79 -1.45 -11.92 -11.83
N TRP A 80 -1.72 -13.08 -11.22
CA TRP A 80 -2.09 -13.22 -9.81
C TRP A 80 -0.95 -13.78 -8.94
N ARG A 81 0.26 -13.89 -9.52
CA ARG A 81 1.45 -14.30 -8.79
C ARG A 81 1.92 -13.22 -7.81
N ARG A 82 1.72 -11.95 -8.16
CA ARG A 82 2.00 -10.78 -7.31
C ARG A 82 0.75 -9.94 -7.25
N ILE A 83 0.10 -9.89 -6.09
CA ILE A 83 -1.16 -9.20 -5.89
C ILE A 83 -0.89 -7.88 -5.16
N ASP A 84 -1.18 -6.77 -5.81
CA ASP A 84 -1.09 -5.41 -5.26
C ASP A 84 -2.49 -4.82 -5.05
N MET A 85 -2.81 -4.55 -3.79
CA MET A 85 -4.07 -3.96 -3.33
C MET A 85 -3.78 -2.85 -2.31
N ARG A 86 -2.64 -2.16 -2.42
CA ARG A 86 -2.20 -1.12 -1.48
C ARG A 86 -2.96 0.19 -1.64
N PHE A 87 -3.21 0.61 -2.87
CA PHE A 87 -3.71 1.93 -3.18
C PHE A 87 -4.99 1.82 -3.98
N HIS A 88 -6.02 2.56 -3.57
CA HIS A 88 -7.14 2.83 -4.44
C HIS A 88 -7.49 4.31 -4.30
N TYR A 89 -7.08 5.10 -5.28
CA TYR A 89 -7.25 6.56 -5.28
C TYR A 89 -8.69 7.00 -5.55
N ALA A 90 -9.53 6.13 -6.12
CA ALA A 90 -10.90 6.47 -6.48
C ALA A 90 -11.86 6.19 -5.32
N ASP A 91 -12.21 7.25 -4.59
CA ASP A 91 -13.32 7.32 -3.62
C ASP A 91 -13.39 6.17 -2.61
N ASP A 92 -12.71 6.35 -1.46
CA ASP A 92 -12.89 5.60 -0.19
C ASP A 92 -14.37 5.31 0.15
N PHE A 93 -15.33 6.06 -0.42
CA PHE A 93 -16.76 5.93 -0.21
C PHE A 93 -17.38 4.61 -0.72
N TYR A 94 -16.74 3.85 -1.63
CA TYR A 94 -17.35 2.64 -2.20
C TYR A 94 -16.74 1.31 -1.75
N LEU A 95 -15.53 1.30 -1.20
CA LEU A 95 -14.84 0.08 -0.81
C LEU A 95 -15.12 -0.22 0.67
N THR A 96 -15.92 -1.26 0.92
CA THR A 96 -16.20 -1.75 2.28
C THR A 96 -15.26 -2.90 2.61
N SER A 97 -14.98 -3.14 3.90
CA SER A 97 -14.16 -4.29 4.35
C SER A 97 -14.70 -5.62 3.82
N ARG A 98 -16.02 -5.74 3.66
CA ARG A 98 -16.67 -6.92 3.04
C ARG A 98 -16.33 -7.07 1.56
N LYS A 99 -16.39 -5.99 0.77
CA LYS A 99 -16.01 -6.01 -0.64
C LYS A 99 -14.52 -6.33 -0.80
N PHE A 100 -13.68 -5.67 -0.01
CA PHE A 100 -12.24 -5.95 0.01
C PHE A 100 -11.96 -7.43 0.32
N HIS A 101 -12.62 -8.01 1.32
CA HIS A 101 -12.48 -9.44 1.61
C HIS A 101 -12.92 -10.35 0.46
N GLN A 102 -13.98 -10.01 -0.26
CA GLN A 102 -14.39 -10.74 -1.46
C GLN A 102 -13.36 -10.64 -2.59
N MET A 103 -12.72 -9.48 -2.73
CA MET A 103 -11.67 -9.24 -3.71
C MET A 103 -10.41 -10.05 -3.41
N VAL A 104 -9.93 -10.04 -2.17
CA VAL A 104 -8.82 -10.90 -1.73
C VAL A 104 -9.16 -12.37 -2.01
N ARG A 105 -10.39 -12.81 -1.73
CA ARG A 105 -10.84 -14.18 -2.04
C ARG A 105 -10.84 -14.49 -3.54
N ALA A 106 -11.29 -13.56 -4.38
CA ALA A 106 -11.25 -13.73 -5.83
C ALA A 106 -9.80 -13.83 -6.32
N ALA A 107 -8.93 -12.95 -5.82
CA ALA A 107 -7.52 -12.94 -6.18
C ALA A 107 -6.80 -14.24 -5.79
N MET A 108 -7.03 -14.73 -4.57
CA MET A 108 -6.48 -16.02 -4.10
C MET A 108 -6.98 -17.20 -4.93
N ARG A 109 -8.24 -17.20 -5.38
CA ARG A 109 -8.75 -18.25 -6.27
C ARG A 109 -8.06 -18.24 -7.63
N ARG A 110 -7.78 -17.05 -8.17
CA ARG A 110 -7.14 -16.88 -9.49
C ARG A 110 -5.63 -17.17 -9.45
N SER A 111 -4.98 -16.92 -8.32
CA SER A 111 -3.57 -17.30 -8.12
C SER A 111 -3.37 -18.82 -8.14
N ALA A 112 -4.42 -19.59 -7.82
CA ALA A 112 -4.42 -21.05 -7.79
C ALA A 112 -3.23 -21.63 -6.98
N GLY A 113 -2.96 -21.03 -5.81
CA GLY A 113 -1.88 -21.46 -4.92
C GLY A 113 -0.49 -20.96 -5.30
N ARG A 114 -0.34 -20.18 -6.38
CA ARG A 114 0.95 -19.65 -6.88
C ARG A 114 1.22 -18.21 -6.47
N CYS A 115 0.42 -17.63 -5.57
CA CYS A 115 0.69 -16.28 -5.07
C CYS A 115 2.01 -16.27 -4.29
N GLU A 116 2.95 -15.46 -4.75
CA GLU A 116 4.26 -15.24 -4.14
C GLU A 116 4.38 -13.86 -3.48
N ALA A 117 3.51 -12.90 -3.81
CA ALA A 117 3.49 -11.60 -3.18
C ALA A 117 2.06 -11.10 -2.93
N PHE A 118 1.80 -10.58 -1.74
CA PHE A 118 0.55 -9.93 -1.38
C PHE A 118 0.85 -8.60 -0.71
N TRP A 119 0.42 -7.52 -1.35
CA TRP A 119 0.61 -6.16 -0.88
C TRP A 119 -0.76 -5.54 -0.64
N GLY A 120 -1.01 -5.03 0.56
CA GLY A 120 -2.32 -4.54 0.95
C GLY A 120 -2.26 -3.26 1.78
N GLY A 121 -3.35 -2.50 1.69
CA GLY A 121 -3.48 -1.15 2.25
C GLY A 121 -4.37 -1.06 3.50
N ALA A 122 -4.99 0.12 3.69
CA ALA A 122 -5.79 0.49 4.85
C ALA A 122 -6.94 -0.46 5.22
N TYR A 123 -7.49 -1.21 4.25
CA TYR A 123 -8.63 -2.11 4.43
C TYR A 123 -8.24 -3.55 4.82
N VAL A 124 -6.95 -3.87 4.92
CA VAL A 124 -6.49 -5.20 5.31
C VAL A 124 -6.79 -5.45 6.79
N ALA A 125 -7.48 -6.55 7.07
CA ALA A 125 -7.70 -7.09 8.41
C ALA A 125 -7.10 -8.50 8.54
N GLU A 126 -7.06 -9.01 9.77
CA GLU A 126 -6.60 -10.36 10.10
C GLU A 126 -7.26 -11.45 9.23
N THR A 127 -8.57 -11.35 8.99
CA THR A 127 -9.33 -12.34 8.21
C THR A 127 -8.91 -12.38 6.75
N ASN A 128 -8.41 -11.27 6.21
CA ASN A 128 -7.84 -11.23 4.86
C ASN A 128 -6.51 -11.97 4.85
N LEU A 129 -5.66 -11.75 5.84
CA LEU A 129 -4.35 -12.38 5.92
C LEU A 129 -4.42 -13.87 6.24
N SER A 130 -5.35 -14.32 7.09
CA SER A 130 -5.61 -15.76 7.31
C SER A 130 -6.01 -16.44 6.00
N LEU A 131 -6.89 -15.81 5.22
CA LEU A 131 -7.28 -16.32 3.90
C LEU A 131 -6.08 -16.40 2.93
N VAL A 132 -5.18 -15.41 2.97
CA VAL A 132 -3.94 -15.45 2.19
C VAL A 132 -3.03 -16.57 2.67
N GLY A 133 -2.84 -16.74 3.98
CA GLY A 133 -2.04 -17.84 4.55
C GLY A 133 -2.55 -19.22 4.15
N ASP A 134 -3.87 -19.42 4.12
CA ASP A 134 -4.47 -20.69 3.70
C ASP A 134 -4.30 -20.95 2.19
N ALA A 135 -4.34 -19.89 1.37
CA ALA A 135 -4.37 -20.01 -0.08
C ALA A 135 -3.01 -19.82 -0.77
N ALA A 136 -2.01 -19.29 -0.07
CA ALA A 136 -0.70 -18.91 -0.63
C ALA A 136 0.46 -19.44 0.25
N PRO A 137 0.67 -20.76 0.32
CA PRO A 137 1.72 -21.35 1.17
C PRO A 137 3.15 -21.00 0.72
N SER A 138 3.31 -20.50 -0.52
CA SER A 138 4.59 -20.09 -1.11
C SER A 138 4.80 -18.58 -1.12
N LEU A 139 4.09 -17.84 -0.27
CA LEU A 139 4.21 -16.39 -0.18
C LEU A 139 5.63 -15.99 0.25
N LYS A 140 6.28 -15.14 -0.55
CA LYS A 140 7.65 -14.64 -0.34
C LYS A 140 7.68 -13.16 0.03
N SER A 141 6.65 -12.39 -0.30
CA SER A 141 6.60 -10.95 -0.03
C SER A 141 5.24 -10.56 0.53
N LEU A 142 5.25 -9.96 1.72
CA LEU A 142 4.08 -9.42 2.39
C LEU A 142 4.33 -7.96 2.70
N ARG A 143 3.52 -7.07 2.13
CA ARG A 143 3.61 -5.63 2.40
C ARG A 143 2.28 -5.12 2.91
N LEU A 144 2.29 -4.56 4.11
CA LEU A 144 1.13 -4.06 4.82
C LEU A 144 1.37 -2.59 5.08
N ILE A 145 0.62 -1.75 4.37
CA ILE A 145 0.82 -0.30 4.35
C ILE A 145 -0.46 0.38 4.83
N GLU A 146 -0.33 1.34 5.74
CA GLU A 146 -1.46 2.10 6.28
C GLU A 146 -2.57 1.24 6.91
N CYS A 147 -2.28 0.01 7.33
CA CYS A 147 -3.28 -0.88 7.91
C CYS A 147 -3.78 -0.31 9.25
N ARG A 148 -5.06 0.10 9.29
CA ARG A 148 -5.68 0.79 10.43
C ARG A 148 -6.36 -0.18 11.40
N ASP A 149 -6.93 -1.25 10.87
CA ASP A 149 -7.75 -2.19 11.65
C ASP A 149 -6.99 -3.46 12.09
N MET A 150 -5.71 -3.57 11.75
CA MET A 150 -4.92 -4.77 12.07
C MET A 150 -4.37 -4.72 13.50
N VAL A 151 -4.88 -5.62 14.35
CA VAL A 151 -4.49 -5.71 15.75
C VAL A 151 -3.30 -6.67 15.92
N ASP A 152 -2.30 -6.28 16.71
CA ASP A 152 -1.06 -7.05 16.92
C ASP A 152 -1.30 -8.48 17.44
N LEU A 153 -2.18 -8.63 18.43
CA LEU A 153 -2.52 -9.96 18.98
C LEU A 153 -3.12 -10.91 17.93
N ALA A 154 -3.85 -10.35 16.96
CA ALA A 154 -4.43 -11.13 15.86
C ALA A 154 -3.43 -11.36 14.72
N PHE A 155 -2.49 -10.45 14.50
CA PHE A 155 -1.46 -10.59 13.47
C PHE A 155 -0.40 -11.63 13.85
N LYS A 156 -0.04 -11.74 15.14
CA LYS A 156 0.92 -12.72 15.66
C LYS A 156 0.70 -14.16 15.17
N PRO A 157 -0.49 -14.78 15.31
CA PRO A 157 -0.69 -16.13 14.79
C PRO A 157 -0.64 -16.17 13.26
N VAL A 158 -1.06 -15.11 12.57
CA VAL A 158 -1.16 -15.10 11.10
C VAL A 158 0.22 -15.03 10.45
N ILE A 159 1.18 -14.30 11.02
CA ILE A 159 2.54 -14.25 10.44
C ILE A 159 3.20 -15.64 10.40
N THR A 160 2.83 -16.54 11.31
CA THR A 160 3.35 -17.92 11.35
C THR A 160 2.87 -18.79 10.19
N MET A 161 1.87 -18.34 9.44
CA MET A 161 1.37 -19.01 8.23
C MET A 161 2.28 -18.76 7.00
N PHE A 162 3.30 -17.91 7.12
CA PHE A 162 4.19 -17.52 6.01
C PHE A 162 5.66 -17.93 6.26
N PRO A 163 5.97 -19.24 6.36
CA PRO A 163 7.34 -19.70 6.64
C PRO A 163 8.33 -19.44 5.50
N MET A 164 7.85 -19.18 4.28
CA MET A 164 8.67 -18.90 3.10
C MET A 164 8.93 -17.40 2.86
N LEU A 165 8.54 -16.54 3.82
CA LEU A 165 8.60 -15.10 3.65
C LEU A 165 10.06 -14.61 3.56
N GLU A 166 10.38 -13.91 2.47
CA GLU A 166 11.69 -13.30 2.23
C GLU A 166 11.66 -11.78 2.42
N GLU A 167 10.47 -11.18 2.36
CA GLU A 167 10.26 -9.74 2.48
C GLU A 167 9.00 -9.42 3.28
N LEU A 168 9.18 -8.57 4.29
CA LEU A 168 8.11 -8.04 5.12
C LEU A 168 8.20 -6.51 5.16
N GLU A 169 7.08 -5.84 4.92
CA GLU A 169 6.93 -4.40 5.11
C GLU A 169 5.73 -4.11 6.00
N LEU A 170 5.97 -3.37 7.09
CA LEU A 170 4.97 -2.87 8.03
C LEU A 170 5.14 -1.34 8.09
N SER A 171 4.48 -0.63 7.19
CA SER A 171 4.68 0.82 6.99
C SER A 171 3.41 1.61 7.29
N ASN A 172 3.49 2.66 8.08
CA ASN A 172 2.38 3.56 8.41
C ASN A 172 1.14 2.87 9.01
N CYS A 173 1.30 1.66 9.55
CA CYS A 173 0.24 0.95 10.26
C CYS A 173 -0.02 1.58 11.64
N MET A 174 -1.26 1.49 12.13
CA MET A 174 -1.64 2.07 13.43
C MET A 174 -0.87 1.47 14.62
N HIS A 175 -0.45 0.22 14.51
CA HIS A 175 0.33 -0.50 15.52
C HIS A 175 1.77 -0.75 15.03
N ARG A 176 2.72 -0.81 15.96
CA ARG A 176 4.13 -1.20 15.70
C ARG A 176 4.39 -2.70 15.85
N PHE A 177 3.35 -3.45 16.20
CA PHE A 177 3.35 -4.91 16.30
C PHE A 177 4.42 -5.54 17.23
N PRO A 178 4.70 -4.98 18.43
CA PRO A 178 5.78 -5.50 19.28
C PRO A 178 5.66 -7.00 19.59
N ILE A 179 4.45 -7.51 19.82
CA ILE A 179 4.24 -8.93 20.16
C ILE A 179 4.43 -9.82 18.91
N THR A 180 4.08 -9.32 17.73
CA THR A 180 4.34 -10.03 16.48
C THR A 180 5.83 -10.01 16.14
N LEU A 181 6.53 -8.88 16.33
CA LEU A 181 7.96 -8.76 16.05
C LEU A 181 8.77 -9.84 16.78
N GLU A 182 8.44 -10.12 18.04
CA GLU A 182 9.08 -11.16 18.86
C GLU A 182 9.07 -12.56 18.23
N VAL A 183 8.11 -12.88 17.36
CA VAL A 183 8.00 -14.23 16.75
C VAL A 183 8.45 -14.29 15.30
N ILE A 184 8.72 -13.17 14.63
CA ILE A 184 9.06 -13.15 13.20
C ILE A 184 10.36 -13.89 12.93
N GLY A 185 11.38 -13.75 13.79
CA GLY A 185 12.66 -14.44 13.63
C GLY A 185 12.51 -15.96 13.53
N ASP A 186 11.63 -16.54 14.36
CA ASP A 186 11.34 -17.97 14.36
C ASP A 186 10.35 -18.37 13.26
N ALA A 187 9.33 -17.54 13.00
CA ALA A 187 8.26 -17.82 12.05
C ALA A 187 8.69 -17.70 10.59
N CYS A 188 9.58 -16.76 10.28
CA CYS A 188 10.00 -16.40 8.94
C CYS A 188 11.54 -16.48 8.82
N PRO A 189 12.15 -17.68 8.93
CA PRO A 189 13.62 -17.83 8.98
C PRO A 189 14.33 -17.44 7.68
N LEU A 190 13.59 -17.26 6.58
CA LEU A 190 14.12 -16.86 5.26
C LEU A 190 14.05 -15.34 5.01
N LEU A 191 13.67 -14.56 6.02
CA LEU A 191 13.44 -13.12 5.87
C LEU A 191 14.76 -12.39 5.57
N LYS A 192 14.83 -11.77 4.40
CA LYS A 192 16.01 -11.04 3.91
C LYS A 192 15.81 -9.53 3.88
N ARG A 193 14.57 -9.08 3.74
CA ARG A 193 14.21 -7.67 3.65
C ARG A 193 13.13 -7.36 4.68
N PHE A 194 13.42 -6.45 5.59
CA PHE A 194 12.44 -5.98 6.55
C PHE A 194 12.37 -4.45 6.54
N ARG A 195 11.15 -3.92 6.39
CA ARG A 195 10.86 -2.51 6.54
C ARG A 195 9.82 -2.31 7.62
N LEU A 196 10.15 -1.49 8.60
CA LEU A 196 9.25 -1.02 9.65
C LEU A 196 9.30 0.50 9.63
N SER A 197 8.18 1.15 9.34
CA SER A 197 8.14 2.61 9.19
C SER A 197 6.84 3.18 9.74
N GLN A 198 6.90 4.39 10.28
CA GLN A 198 5.75 5.05 10.92
C GLN A 198 5.51 6.42 10.29
N GLY A 199 4.24 6.76 10.10
CA GLY A 199 3.84 7.98 9.40
C GLY A 199 3.78 9.23 10.28
N SER A 200 3.78 9.08 11.61
CA SER A 200 3.80 10.19 12.56
C SER A 200 5.09 10.21 13.38
N PHE A 201 5.59 11.43 13.56
CA PHE A 201 6.87 11.71 14.19
C PHE A 201 6.77 11.73 15.71
N TYR A 202 7.85 11.28 16.33
CA TYR A 202 8.26 11.57 17.70
C TYR A 202 7.54 10.80 18.81
N SER A 203 8.28 9.83 19.34
CA SER A 203 8.15 9.42 20.72
C SER A 203 9.36 9.97 21.48
N GLU A 204 9.11 10.75 22.55
CA GLU A 204 10.14 11.09 23.55
C GLU A 204 10.72 9.85 24.23
N ARG A 205 9.97 8.74 24.16
CA ARG A 205 10.40 7.46 24.72
C ARG A 205 11.33 6.77 23.75
N VAL A 206 12.52 6.48 24.25
CA VAL A 206 13.43 5.50 23.67
C VAL A 206 12.85 4.10 23.85
N ASP A 207 12.97 3.26 22.82
CA ASP A 207 12.48 1.88 22.85
C ASP A 207 13.24 1.03 21.83
N ASP A 208 14.06 0.11 22.36
CA ASP A 208 14.86 -0.85 21.59
C ASP A 208 14.17 -2.22 21.42
N SER A 209 12.90 -2.37 21.82
CA SER A 209 12.18 -3.65 21.76
C SER A 209 12.12 -4.22 20.33
N ALA A 210 11.82 -3.37 19.35
CA ALA A 210 11.84 -3.76 17.95
C ALA A 210 13.24 -4.22 17.51
N ALA A 211 14.29 -3.53 17.93
CA ALA A 211 15.67 -3.91 17.63
C ALA A 211 16.06 -5.27 18.24
N MET A 212 15.64 -5.55 19.48
CA MET A 212 15.84 -6.86 20.12
C MET A 212 15.20 -7.98 19.30
N ALA A 213 13.97 -7.77 18.82
CA ALA A 213 13.29 -8.73 17.97
C ALA A 213 13.97 -8.89 16.58
N ILE A 214 14.38 -7.78 15.97
CA ILE A 214 15.08 -7.78 14.67
C ILE A 214 16.41 -8.50 14.74
N ALA A 215 17.13 -8.37 15.87
CA ALA A 215 18.39 -9.08 16.10
C ALA A 215 18.25 -10.62 16.05
N MET A 216 17.02 -11.16 16.12
CA MET A 216 16.73 -12.59 15.95
C MET A 216 16.52 -13.02 14.49
N MET A 217 16.79 -12.15 13.52
CA MET A 217 16.64 -12.40 12.08
C MET A 217 18.02 -12.52 11.40
N PRO A 218 18.70 -13.68 11.48
CA PRO A 218 20.11 -13.80 11.08
C PRO A 218 20.36 -13.68 9.57
N GLU A 219 19.35 -14.01 8.75
CA GLU A 219 19.42 -13.94 7.27
C GLU A 219 19.10 -12.56 6.70
N LEU A 220 18.84 -11.56 7.56
CA LEU A 220 18.48 -10.22 7.16
C LEU A 220 19.62 -9.53 6.40
N ARG A 221 19.31 -8.99 5.22
CA ARG A 221 20.25 -8.31 4.32
C ARG A 221 19.92 -6.84 4.11
N SER A 222 18.64 -6.49 4.21
CA SER A 222 18.16 -5.11 4.11
C SER A 222 17.22 -4.83 5.26
N LEU A 223 17.55 -3.81 6.05
CA LEU A 223 16.71 -3.30 7.10
C LEU A 223 16.41 -1.83 6.86
N GLN A 224 15.15 -1.45 6.98
CA GLN A 224 14.73 -0.07 6.99
C GLN A 224 13.86 0.20 8.20
N LEU A 225 14.35 1.08 9.07
CA LEU A 225 13.69 1.59 10.26
C LEU A 225 13.55 3.11 10.07
N THR A 226 12.37 3.57 9.69
CA THR A 226 12.15 5.00 9.47
C THR A 226 11.33 5.57 10.63
N ALA A 227 11.78 6.69 11.18
CA ALA A 227 11.12 7.37 12.32
C ALA A 227 10.95 6.47 13.55
N ASP A 228 11.92 5.58 13.79
CA ASP A 228 11.94 4.67 14.92
C ASP A 228 12.51 5.34 16.19
N SER A 229 12.09 4.85 17.35
CA SER A 229 12.59 5.28 18.67
C SER A 229 13.90 4.60 19.09
N LEU A 230 14.58 3.98 18.14
CA LEU A 230 15.81 3.21 18.28
C LEU A 230 16.97 4.03 18.84
N THR A 231 17.72 3.46 19.79
CA THR A 231 18.96 4.06 20.31
C THR A 231 20.21 3.42 19.71
N ASN A 232 21.40 4.00 19.98
CA ASN A 232 22.69 3.37 19.64
C ASN A 232 22.82 1.93 20.19
N SER A 233 22.27 1.65 21.37
CA SER A 233 22.31 0.30 21.97
C SER A 233 21.47 -0.69 21.16
N GLY A 234 20.26 -0.30 20.78
CA GLY A 234 19.40 -1.11 19.91
C GLY A 234 20.03 -1.33 18.53
N LEU A 235 20.63 -0.30 17.94
CA LEU A 235 21.32 -0.44 16.66
C LEU A 235 22.49 -1.43 16.75
N GLU A 236 23.26 -1.41 17.85
CA GLU A 236 24.32 -2.38 18.09
C GLU A 236 23.78 -3.81 18.22
N LEU A 237 22.63 -4.02 18.88
CA LEU A 237 21.97 -5.33 18.93
C LEU A 237 21.62 -5.83 17.53
N VAL A 238 21.03 -4.97 16.69
CA VAL A 238 20.70 -5.32 15.29
C VAL A 238 21.96 -5.69 14.51
N LEU A 239 23.01 -4.88 14.59
CA LEU A 239 24.26 -5.17 13.89
C LEU A 239 24.83 -6.52 14.33
N ASN A 240 24.84 -6.82 15.64
CA ASN A 240 25.37 -8.07 16.17
C ASN A 240 24.50 -9.29 15.82
N GLY A 241 23.17 -9.14 15.81
CA GLY A 241 22.22 -10.21 15.50
C GLY A 241 22.04 -10.50 14.01
N CYS A 242 22.26 -9.50 13.14
CA CYS A 242 22.12 -9.62 11.69
C CYS A 242 23.51 -9.56 11.00
N PRO A 243 24.28 -10.66 10.97
CA PRO A 243 25.63 -10.67 10.44
C PRO A 243 25.70 -10.41 8.92
N HIS A 244 24.62 -10.72 8.20
CA HIS A 244 24.52 -10.58 6.74
C HIS A 244 23.90 -9.26 6.28
N LEU A 245 23.70 -8.30 7.18
CA LEU A 245 23.11 -7.01 6.86
C LEU A 245 24.02 -6.21 5.91
N GLU A 246 23.49 -5.85 4.75
CA GLU A 246 24.21 -5.13 3.68
C GLU A 246 23.64 -3.73 3.44
N SER A 247 22.35 -3.52 3.72
CA SER A 247 21.66 -2.25 3.57
C SER A 247 20.95 -1.90 4.88
N LEU A 248 21.19 -0.69 5.38
CA LEU A 248 20.57 -0.15 6.57
C LEU A 248 20.07 1.27 6.29
N ASP A 249 18.78 1.48 6.46
CA ASP A 249 18.17 2.81 6.41
C ASP A 249 17.56 3.14 7.78
N ILE A 250 18.11 4.15 8.44
CA ILE A 250 17.70 4.60 9.77
C ILE A 250 17.27 6.08 9.76
N ARG A 251 16.78 6.58 8.61
CA ARG A 251 16.33 7.96 8.49
C ARG A 251 15.25 8.29 9.52
N SER A 252 15.33 9.50 10.06
CA SER A 252 14.46 9.99 11.15
C SER A 252 14.54 9.20 12.47
N CYS A 253 15.52 8.31 12.67
CA CYS A 253 15.80 7.68 13.97
C CYS A 253 16.67 8.60 14.84
N TYR A 254 16.09 9.69 15.35
CA TYR A 254 16.83 10.79 15.98
C TYR A 254 17.47 10.48 17.34
N HIS A 255 17.21 9.29 17.91
CA HIS A 255 17.88 8.80 19.12
C HIS A 255 19.18 8.03 18.81
N VAL A 256 19.54 7.91 17.53
CA VAL A 256 20.82 7.35 17.09
C VAL A 256 21.81 8.49 16.80
N CYS A 257 22.93 8.49 17.52
CA CYS A 257 24.07 9.36 17.25
C CYS A 257 25.09 8.62 16.37
N MET A 258 25.45 9.20 15.22
CA MET A 258 26.43 8.63 14.29
C MET A 258 27.84 9.15 14.57
N ASP A 259 28.32 8.96 15.80
CA ASP A 259 29.70 9.25 16.20
C ASP A 259 30.71 8.29 15.53
N ASP A 260 32.01 8.55 15.71
CA ASP A 260 33.09 7.76 15.10
C ASP A 260 32.99 6.27 15.45
N ASP A 261 32.59 5.96 16.69
CA ASP A 261 32.41 4.59 17.17
C ASP A 261 31.25 3.88 16.46
N MET A 262 30.10 4.54 16.33
CA MET A 262 28.93 3.98 15.64
C MET A 262 29.18 3.85 14.12
N GLN A 263 29.88 4.82 13.52
CA GLN A 263 30.31 4.73 12.13
C GLN A 263 31.25 3.53 11.91
N ALA A 264 32.19 3.30 12.83
CA ALA A 264 33.08 2.13 12.78
C ALA A 264 32.29 0.82 12.86
N LYS A 265 31.27 0.73 13.74
CA LYS A 265 30.37 -0.44 13.84
C LYS A 265 29.57 -0.67 12.56
N CYS A 266 29.17 0.40 11.86
CA CYS A 266 28.43 0.33 10.60
C CYS A 266 29.32 0.14 9.36
N SER A 267 30.65 0.08 9.50
CA SER A 267 31.60 0.05 8.37
C SER A 267 31.42 -1.12 7.39
N ARG A 268 30.79 -2.22 7.81
CA ARG A 268 30.47 -3.37 6.93
C ARG A 268 29.22 -3.18 6.08
N ILE A 269 28.38 -2.20 6.41
CA ILE A 269 27.13 -1.92 5.70
C ILE A 269 27.48 -1.24 4.38
N LYS A 270 27.03 -1.80 3.26
CA LYS A 270 27.33 -1.29 1.91
C LYS A 270 26.52 -0.04 1.59
N THR A 271 25.25 -0.05 2.00
CA THR A 271 24.31 1.04 1.77
C THR A 271 23.76 1.50 3.11
N LEU A 272 24.26 2.62 3.61
CA LEU A 272 23.83 3.21 4.88
C LEU A 272 23.10 4.53 4.60
N ARG A 273 21.88 4.69 5.15
CA ARG A 273 21.20 5.99 5.23
C ARG A 273 21.17 6.46 6.67
N HIS A 274 21.71 7.64 6.92
CA HIS A 274 21.83 8.23 8.25
C HIS A 274 20.51 8.83 8.72
N PRO A 275 20.34 9.08 10.04
CA PRO A 275 19.12 9.69 10.58
C PRO A 275 18.71 11.02 9.92
N GLU A 276 19.66 11.82 9.46
CA GLU A 276 19.45 13.14 8.86
C GLU A 276 19.35 13.14 7.33
N ASP A 277 19.53 11.98 6.68
CA ASP A 277 19.48 11.92 5.22
C ASP A 277 18.08 12.30 4.70
N SER A 278 18.05 12.94 3.52
CA SER A 278 16.80 13.37 2.90
C SER A 278 15.83 12.19 2.70
N MET A 279 14.54 12.50 2.86
CA MET A 279 13.40 11.60 2.62
C MET A 279 12.77 11.80 1.24
N ASP A 280 13.34 12.63 0.36
CA ASP A 280 12.76 12.96 -0.94
C ASP A 280 12.60 11.75 -1.87
N ASP A 281 13.44 10.72 -1.71
CA ASP A 281 13.39 9.47 -2.47
C ASP A 281 12.51 8.39 -1.82
N TYR A 282 11.83 8.71 -0.72
CA TYR A 282 10.96 7.78 -0.01
C TYR A 282 9.64 7.57 -0.74
N ASP A 283 9.22 6.31 -0.87
CA ASP A 283 8.16 5.87 -1.78
C ASP A 283 6.73 5.96 -1.20
N LEU A 284 6.58 6.31 0.07
CA LEU A 284 5.27 6.48 0.71
C LEU A 284 5.08 7.92 1.24
N PRO A 285 3.84 8.45 1.26
CA PRO A 285 3.57 9.77 1.80
C PRO A 285 3.89 9.82 3.31
N PHE A 286 4.63 10.86 3.73
CA PHE A 286 4.92 11.19 5.14
C PHE A 286 4.14 12.43 5.57
N SER A 287 3.60 12.44 6.79
CA SER A 287 2.95 13.62 7.37
C SER A 287 3.99 14.59 7.90
N TYR A 288 4.40 15.60 7.13
CA TYR A 288 5.39 16.61 7.50
C TYR A 288 5.14 17.30 8.85
N THR A 289 5.74 16.77 9.92
CA THR A 289 6.15 17.54 11.10
C THR A 289 7.46 16.94 11.58
N ILE A 290 8.57 17.28 10.92
CA ILE A 290 9.93 16.90 11.35
C ILE A 290 10.25 17.68 12.64
N PRO A 291 10.32 17.04 13.82
CA PRO A 291 10.73 17.69 15.05
C PRO A 291 12.26 17.60 15.23
N ARG A 292 12.80 18.50 16.05
CA ARG A 292 14.24 18.74 16.29
C ARG A 292 14.97 17.47 16.81
N PRO A 293 16.21 17.19 16.35
CA PRO A 293 17.11 16.22 16.98
C PRO A 293 17.39 16.58 18.44
N CYS A 294 17.55 15.58 19.31
CA CYS A 294 17.69 15.75 20.76
C CYS A 294 18.95 16.54 21.19
N TRP A 295 19.94 16.69 20.31
CA TRP A 295 21.19 17.42 20.55
C TRP A 295 21.17 18.85 19.99
N SER A 296 20.12 19.28 19.31
CA SER A 296 20.05 20.61 18.67
C SER A 296 19.17 21.60 19.47
N THR A 297 19.79 22.69 19.96
CA THR A 297 19.07 23.81 20.62
C THR A 297 18.69 24.95 19.67
N THR A 298 19.10 24.90 18.39
CA THR A 298 18.75 25.90 17.37
C THR A 298 17.70 25.37 16.38
N PRO A 299 16.80 26.21 15.84
CA PRO A 299 15.98 25.82 14.69
C PRO A 299 16.92 25.40 13.55
N ILE A 300 16.63 24.28 12.88
CA ILE A 300 17.40 23.83 11.72
C ILE A 300 17.07 24.78 10.56
N GLU A 301 17.84 25.86 10.45
CA GLU A 301 18.22 26.39 9.15
C GLU A 301 19.41 25.55 8.69
N TYR A 302 19.36 25.09 7.45
CA TYR A 302 20.38 24.25 6.81
C TYR A 302 21.79 24.85 6.95
N ALA A 303 22.52 24.48 8.01
CA ALA A 303 23.91 24.87 8.23
C ALA A 303 24.63 23.90 9.17
N TRP A 304 25.23 22.88 8.55
CA TRP A 304 26.53 22.25 8.83
C TRP A 304 27.17 22.34 10.24
N SER A 305 27.77 21.18 10.58
CA SER A 305 28.87 20.92 11.51
C SER A 305 28.49 20.56 12.96
N CYS A 306 28.61 19.26 13.26
CA CYS A 306 28.88 18.77 14.61
C CYS A 306 30.22 19.36 15.08
N GLN A 307 30.17 20.43 15.88
CA GLN A 307 31.32 20.82 16.69
C GLN A 307 31.21 20.16 18.06
N SER A 308 32.16 19.27 18.34
CA SER A 308 32.52 18.81 19.68
C SER A 308 32.89 20.01 20.57
N PRO A 309 32.51 19.98 21.85
CA PRO A 309 33.35 20.60 22.86
C PRO A 309 33.64 19.61 24.00
N TYR A 310 34.93 19.26 24.13
CA TYR A 310 35.67 18.80 25.32
C TYR A 310 35.08 17.70 26.21
#